data_AF-A0A818NUF5-F1
#
_entry.id   AF-A0A818NUF5-F1
#
_cell.length_a   1.000
_cell.length_b   1.000
_cell.length_c   1.000
_cell.angle_alpha   90.00
_cell.angle_beta   90.00
_cell.angle_gamma   90.00
#
_symmetry.space_group_name_H-M   'P 1'
#
loop_
_entity.id
_entity.type
_entity.pdbx_description
1 polymer ?
#
loop_
_entity_poly.entity_id
_entity_poly.type
_entity_poly.pdbx_seq_one_letter_code
_entity_poly.pdbx_strand_id
1 'polypeptide(L)'
;YDGRIDRVEARITSLLRDQLGTAKNANEMFRIFSRFHELFVRPHIGGAIREYQTQLIQRVKDDIESLHEKFKQQYVHSKANRVSRSYDLPPTSGSIIWAKQIEKQLTTYLRRVEYVLGKSWEQHVEGQRLKQDGDNFRSKLNTQPLFEEWTKNVQQKNHGLTGKIFATESTRTLHGL
;
A
#
# COMPACT_ATOMS: atom_id res chain seq x y z
N TYR A 1 37.57 6.29 -25.64
CA TYR A 1 36.18 6.71 -25.40
C TYR A 1 35.73 6.18 -24.03
N ASP A 2 35.96 4.90 -23.76
CA ASP A 2 35.62 4.24 -22.48
C ASP A 2 36.30 4.89 -21.25
N GLY A 3 37.61 5.18 -21.31
CA GLY A 3 38.29 5.87 -20.20
C GLY A 3 37.84 7.33 -19.93
N ARG A 4 37.00 7.93 -20.78
CA ARG A 4 36.31 9.21 -20.48
C ARG A 4 34.97 8.95 -19.80
N ILE A 5 34.28 7.88 -20.18
CA ILE A 5 33.03 7.42 -19.55
C ILE A 5 33.32 7.01 -18.10
N ASP A 6 34.36 6.23 -17.84
CA ASP A 6 34.71 5.76 -16.49
C ASP A 6 34.96 6.93 -15.51
N ARG A 7 35.60 8.01 -15.98
CA ARG A 7 35.80 9.22 -15.16
C ARG A 7 34.50 9.92 -14.83
N VAL A 8 33.54 9.94 -15.76
CA VAL A 8 32.21 10.50 -15.53
C VAL A 8 31.43 9.63 -14.56
N GLU A 9 31.47 8.30 -14.72
CA GLU A 9 30.83 7.35 -13.80
C GLU A 9 31.40 7.44 -12.39
N ALA A 10 32.72 7.57 -12.24
CA ALA A 10 33.36 7.77 -10.95
C ALA A 10 32.90 9.06 -10.26
N ARG A 11 32.78 10.17 -11.02
CA ARG A 11 32.29 11.44 -10.48
C ARG A 11 30.81 11.38 -10.08
N ILE A 12 29.97 10.74 -10.90
CA ILE A 12 28.56 10.49 -10.58
C ILE A 12 28.44 9.65 -9.32
N THR A 13 29.24 8.59 -9.21
CA THR A 13 29.25 7.68 -8.06
C THR A 13 29.60 8.41 -6.76
N SER A 14 30.64 9.25 -6.78
CA SER A 14 31.01 10.07 -5.62
C SER A 14 29.87 10.99 -5.19
N LEU A 15 29.31 11.75 -6.13
CA LEU A 15 28.22 12.69 -5.85
C LEU A 15 26.97 11.98 -5.30
N LEU A 16 26.67 10.79 -5.82
CA LEU A 16 25.53 10.02 -5.38
C LEU A 16 25.75 9.44 -3.97
N ARG A 17 26.96 8.97 -3.65
CA ARG A 17 27.31 8.58 -2.27
C ARG A 17 27.23 9.74 -1.30
N ASP A 18 27.72 10.92 -1.68
CA ASP A 18 27.66 12.11 -0.84
C ASP A 18 26.20 12.52 -0.57
N GLN A 19 25.32 12.46 -1.58
CA GLN A 19 23.89 12.73 -1.41
C GLN A 19 23.20 11.67 -0.53
N LEU A 20 23.53 10.39 -0.69
CA LEU A 20 22.96 9.32 0.13
C LEU A 20 23.48 9.36 1.57
N GLY A 21 24.74 9.73 1.78
CA GLY A 21 25.35 9.89 3.10
C GLY A 21 24.82 11.10 3.88
N THR A 22 24.32 12.12 3.18
CA THR A 22 23.71 13.32 3.81
C THR A 22 22.20 13.21 4.01
N ALA A 23 21.56 12.18 3.44
CA ALA A 23 20.13 11.95 3.58
C ALA A 23 19.76 11.60 5.03
N LYS A 24 18.76 12.29 5.59
CA LYS A 24 18.36 12.15 7.01
C LYS A 24 17.37 11.02 7.24
N ASN A 25 16.70 10.56 6.18
CA ASN A 25 15.67 9.52 6.28
C ASN A 25 15.55 8.71 4.97
N ALA A 26 14.90 7.55 5.07
CA ALA A 26 14.68 6.67 3.93
C ALA A 26 13.86 7.32 2.81
N ASN A 27 12.94 8.26 3.10
CA ASN A 27 12.16 8.92 2.05
C ASN A 27 13.04 9.85 1.19
N GLU A 28 14.02 10.53 1.78
CA GLU A 28 15.01 11.31 1.05
C GLU A 28 15.89 10.40 0.19
N MET A 29 16.35 9.28 0.75
CA MET A 29 17.09 8.27 -0.02
C MET A 29 16.26 7.74 -1.20
N PHE A 30 14.97 7.39 -1.02
CA PHE A 30 14.10 6.97 -2.12
C PHE A 30 13.93 8.05 -3.20
N ARG A 31 13.87 9.34 -2.82
CA ARG A 31 13.80 10.45 -3.78
C ARG A 31 15.07 10.53 -4.64
N ILE A 32 16.24 10.39 -4.01
CA ILE A 32 17.54 10.34 -4.71
C ILE A 32 17.56 9.13 -5.66
N PHE A 33 17.23 7.94 -5.16
CA PHE A 33 17.19 6.71 -5.97
C PHE A 33 16.24 6.85 -7.18
N SER A 34 15.04 7.41 -6.99
CA SER A 34 14.07 7.60 -8.07
C SER A 34 14.61 8.49 -9.20
N ARG A 35 15.43 9.49 -8.87
CA ARG A 35 16.02 10.42 -9.84
C ARG A 35 17.13 9.79 -10.68
N PHE A 36 17.92 8.89 -10.08
CA PHE A 36 19.10 8.31 -10.73
C PHE A 36 18.92 6.84 -11.14
N HIS A 37 17.71 6.29 -11.03
CA HIS A 37 17.45 4.86 -11.22
C HIS A 37 17.91 4.30 -12.57
N GLU A 38 17.86 5.10 -13.63
CA GLU A 38 18.32 4.71 -14.97
C GLU A 38 19.84 4.49 -15.05
N LEU A 39 20.61 5.08 -14.14
CA LEU A 39 22.07 4.97 -14.09
C LEU A 39 22.54 3.70 -13.35
N PHE A 40 21.66 3.04 -12.60
CA PHE A 40 22.02 1.89 -11.76
C PHE A 40 22.28 0.60 -12.54
N VAL A 41 21.99 0.59 -13.84
CA VAL A 41 22.35 -0.50 -14.76
C VAL A 41 23.86 -0.53 -15.03
N ARG A 42 24.58 0.57 -14.73
CA ARG A 42 26.05 0.65 -14.89
C ARG A 42 26.76 -0.10 -13.75
N PRO A 43 27.64 -1.08 -14.03
CA PRO A 43 28.26 -1.92 -12.99
C PRO A 43 29.00 -1.15 -11.89
N HIS A 44 29.73 -0.08 -12.24
CA HIS A 44 30.48 0.71 -11.27
C HIS A 44 29.57 1.49 -10.31
N ILE A 45 28.51 2.11 -10.84
CA ILE A 45 27.51 2.83 -10.05
C ILE A 45 26.71 1.85 -9.19
N GLY A 46 26.22 0.75 -9.78
CA GLY A 46 25.44 -0.27 -9.09
C GLY A 46 26.20 -0.93 -7.93
N GLY A 47 27.50 -1.22 -8.12
CA GLY A 47 28.35 -1.76 -7.06
C GLY A 47 28.50 -0.79 -5.88
N ALA A 48 28.62 0.51 -6.17
CA ALA A 48 28.87 1.53 -5.16
C ALA A 48 27.65 1.85 -4.27
N ILE A 49 26.44 1.56 -4.74
CA ILE A 49 25.17 1.84 -4.04
C ILE A 49 24.56 0.62 -3.35
N ARG A 50 25.19 -0.55 -3.49
CA ARG A 50 24.63 -1.84 -3.06
C ARG A 50 24.28 -1.88 -1.57
N GLU A 51 25.09 -1.23 -0.73
CA GLU A 51 24.81 -1.12 0.71
C GLU A 51 23.50 -0.36 1.00
N TYR A 52 23.25 0.73 0.27
CA TYR A 52 22.02 1.53 0.39
C TYR A 52 20.82 0.80 -0.19
N GLN A 53 21.00 0.01 -1.25
CA GLN A 53 19.94 -0.86 -1.79
C GLN A 53 19.44 -1.83 -0.71
N THR A 54 20.35 -2.52 -0.02
CA THR A 54 19.99 -3.44 1.07
C THR A 54 19.23 -2.74 2.19
N GLN A 55 19.69 -1.55 2.63
CA GLN A 55 19.00 -0.76 3.65
C GLN A 55 17.59 -0.34 3.21
N LEU A 56 17.43 0.14 1.97
CA LEU A 56 16.13 0.57 1.44
C LEU A 56 15.17 -0.61 1.26
N ILE A 57 15.66 -1.76 0.81
CA ILE A 57 14.86 -2.99 0.70
C ILE A 57 14.37 -3.42 2.08
N GLN A 58 15.24 -3.41 3.10
CA GLN A 58 14.82 -3.73 4.46
C GLN A 58 13.73 -2.77 4.94
N ARG A 59 13.90 -1.46 4.68
CA ARG A 59 12.87 -0.48 5.04
C ARG A 59 11.53 -0.73 4.36
N VAL A 60 11.54 -1.13 3.08
CA VAL A 60 10.31 -1.52 2.36
C VAL A 60 9.67 -2.75 3.00
N LYS A 61 10.46 -3.77 3.36
CA LYS A 61 9.95 -4.96 4.05
C LYS A 61 9.25 -4.58 5.35
N ASP A 62 9.88 -3.74 6.17
CA ASP A 62 9.30 -3.27 7.44
C ASP A 62 7.99 -2.48 7.22
N ASP A 63 7.94 -1.66 6.16
CA ASP A 63 6.75 -0.91 5.78
C ASP A 63 5.60 -1.83 5.32
N ILE A 64 5.91 -2.91 4.57
CA ILE A 64 4.93 -3.93 4.15
C ILE A 64 4.45 -4.75 5.35
N GLU A 65 5.35 -5.14 6.26
CA GLU A 65 4.97 -5.84 7.50
C GLU A 65 4.04 -4.97 8.36
N SER A 66 4.29 -3.67 8.44
CA SER A 66 3.38 -2.73 9.11
C SER A 66 1.99 -2.71 8.47
N LEU A 67 1.88 -2.86 7.14
CA LEU A 67 0.58 -3.01 6.47
C LEU A 67 -0.08 -4.34 6.82
N HIS A 68 0.68 -5.42 6.91
CA HIS A 68 0.17 -6.72 7.38
C HIS A 68 -0.39 -6.62 8.79
N GLU A 69 0.34 -6.02 9.72
CA GLU A 69 -0.13 -5.82 11.10
C GLU A 69 -1.41 -4.97 11.17
N LYS A 70 -1.48 -3.88 10.40
CA LYS A 70 -2.71 -3.10 10.27
C LYS A 70 -3.87 -3.94 9.72
N PHE A 71 -3.61 -4.78 8.72
CA PHE A 71 -4.63 -5.64 8.14
C PHE A 71 -5.13 -6.70 9.13
N LYS A 72 -4.22 -7.32 9.90
CA LYS A 72 -4.55 -8.31 10.95
C LYS A 72 -5.45 -7.75 12.04
N GLN A 73 -5.29 -6.47 12.40
CA GLN A 73 -6.17 -5.79 13.37
C GLN A 73 -7.62 -5.64 12.89
N GLN A 74 -7.86 -5.82 11.59
CA GLN A 74 -9.15 -5.68 10.91
C GLN A 74 -9.73 -4.26 10.96
N TYR A 75 -10.54 -3.94 9.95
CA TYR A 75 -11.19 -2.63 9.87
C TYR A 75 -12.06 -2.32 11.09
N VAL A 76 -12.84 -3.29 11.59
CA VAL A 76 -13.84 -3.09 12.64
C VAL A 76 -13.22 -2.55 13.94
N HIS A 77 -12.05 -3.03 14.32
CA HIS A 77 -11.34 -2.62 15.55
C HIS A 77 -10.43 -1.41 15.33
N SER A 78 -10.22 -1.00 14.07
CA SER A 78 -9.33 0.10 13.72
C SER A 78 -9.91 1.47 14.09
N LYS A 79 -9.03 2.47 14.26
CA LYS A 79 -9.43 3.88 14.34
C LYS A 79 -10.15 4.33 13.06
N ALA A 80 -9.84 3.74 11.90
CA ALA A 80 -10.47 4.09 10.64
C ALA A 80 -11.98 3.80 10.64
N ASN A 81 -12.46 2.75 11.31
CA ASN A 81 -13.90 2.50 11.45
C ASN A 81 -14.60 3.57 12.28
N ARG A 82 -14.00 4.01 13.39
CA ARG A 82 -14.54 5.10 14.21
C ARG A 82 -14.64 6.40 13.42
N VAL A 83 -13.56 6.76 12.73
CA VAL A 83 -13.49 7.98 11.91
C VAL A 83 -14.47 7.92 10.75
N SER A 84 -14.53 6.80 10.03
CA SER A 84 -15.45 6.65 8.88
C SER A 84 -16.91 6.80 9.30
N ARG A 85 -17.29 6.26 10.47
CA ARG A 85 -18.63 6.44 11.04
C ARG A 85 -18.93 7.91 11.39
N SER A 86 -17.93 8.67 11.85
CA SER A 86 -18.08 10.10 12.13
C SER A 86 -18.26 10.95 10.86
N TYR A 87 -17.90 10.41 9.68
CA TYR A 87 -18.16 11.02 8.37
C TYR A 87 -19.32 10.34 7.63
N ASP A 88 -20.23 9.70 8.36
CA ASP A 88 -21.43 9.05 7.82
C ASP A 88 -21.16 7.98 6.76
N LEU A 89 -19.97 7.36 6.77
CA LEU A 89 -19.68 6.22 5.91
C LEU A 89 -20.21 4.92 6.53
N PRO A 90 -21.06 4.16 5.81
CA PRO A 90 -21.46 2.83 6.24
C PRO A 90 -20.26 1.91 6.51
N PRO A 91 -20.39 0.93 7.44
CA PRO A 91 -19.30 -0.01 7.74
C PRO A 91 -18.79 -0.76 6.51
N THR A 92 -19.66 -1.11 5.57
CA THR A 92 -19.31 -1.83 4.35
C THR A 92 -18.49 -0.99 3.37
N SER A 93 -18.91 0.25 3.09
CA SER A 93 -18.13 1.14 2.23
C SER A 93 -16.81 1.52 2.89
N GLY A 94 -16.82 1.75 4.20
CA GLY A 94 -15.62 2.06 4.97
C GLY A 94 -14.60 0.91 4.98
N SER A 95 -15.04 -0.35 5.10
CA SER A 95 -14.14 -1.51 5.04
C SER A 95 -13.52 -1.68 3.65
N ILE A 96 -14.29 -1.46 2.58
CA ILE A 96 -13.80 -1.50 1.20
C ILE A 96 -12.77 -0.39 0.96
N ILE A 97 -13.08 0.86 1.32
CA ILE A 97 -12.16 2.00 1.18
C ILE A 97 -10.86 1.74 1.95
N TRP A 98 -10.97 1.24 3.18
CA TRP A 98 -9.82 0.93 4.01
C TRP A 98 -8.92 -0.14 3.38
N ALA A 99 -9.48 -1.25 2.91
CA ALA A 99 -8.73 -2.30 2.23
C ALA A 99 -8.07 -1.79 0.93
N LYS A 100 -8.79 -1.00 0.12
CA LYS A 100 -8.25 -0.37 -1.09
C LYS A 100 -7.11 0.60 -0.79
N GLN A 101 -7.17 1.32 0.33
CA GLN A 101 -6.12 2.23 0.75
C GLN A 101 -4.85 1.49 1.22
N ILE A 102 -5.00 0.29 1.78
CA ILE A 102 -3.86 -0.60 2.07
C ILE A 102 -3.28 -1.14 0.76
N GLU A 103 -4.10 -1.60 -0.18
CA GLU A 103 -3.66 -2.06 -1.52
C GLU A 103 -2.85 -0.97 -2.26
N LYS A 104 -3.31 0.28 -2.20
CA LYS A 104 -2.61 1.43 -2.78
C LYS A 104 -1.25 1.68 -2.14
N GLN A 105 -1.16 1.54 -0.82
CA GLN A 105 0.12 1.67 -0.09
C GLN A 105 1.08 0.55 -0.46
N LEU A 106 0.61 -0.69 -0.50
CA LEU A 106 1.40 -1.85 -0.93
C LEU A 106 1.96 -1.63 -2.35
N THR A 107 1.12 -1.20 -3.29
CA THR A 107 1.55 -0.88 -4.67
C THR A 107 2.61 0.21 -4.70
N THR A 108 2.48 1.23 -3.86
CA THR A 108 3.46 2.31 -3.74
C THR A 108 4.81 1.79 -3.21
N TYR A 109 4.78 0.88 -2.25
CA TYR A 109 5.99 0.28 -1.69
C TYR A 109 6.69 -0.66 -2.68
N LEU A 110 5.95 -1.50 -3.40
CA LEU A 110 6.51 -2.34 -4.47
C LEU A 110 7.15 -1.50 -5.57
N ARG A 111 6.55 -0.36 -5.94
CA ARG A 111 7.14 0.58 -6.89
C ARG A 111 8.44 1.21 -6.38
N ARG A 112 8.60 1.39 -5.06
CA ARG A 112 9.88 1.84 -4.50
C ARG A 112 10.98 0.79 -4.67
N VAL A 113 10.64 -0.50 -4.60
CA VAL A 113 11.58 -1.59 -4.87
C VAL A 113 12.07 -1.53 -6.32
N GLU A 114 11.17 -1.28 -7.27
CA GLU A 114 11.53 -1.07 -8.68
C GLU A 114 12.53 0.08 -8.86
N TYR A 115 12.37 1.20 -8.16
CA TYR A 115 13.34 2.30 -8.22
C TYR A 115 14.68 1.98 -7.57
N VAL A 116 14.72 1.03 -6.62
CA VAL A 116 15.96 0.64 -5.93
C VAL A 116 16.76 -0.40 -6.71
N LEU A 117 16.07 -1.40 -7.26
CA LEU A 117 16.68 -2.55 -7.94
C LEU A 117 16.64 -2.45 -9.48
N GLY A 118 15.87 -1.51 -10.04
CA GLY A 118 15.66 -1.33 -11.47
C GLY A 118 14.44 -2.10 -12.01
N LYS A 119 14.20 -1.99 -13.32
CA LYS A 119 13.02 -2.55 -13.99
C LYS A 119 12.88 -4.07 -13.85
N SER A 120 14.01 -4.79 -13.77
CA SER A 120 14.06 -6.24 -13.59
C SER A 120 14.17 -6.64 -12.12
N TRP A 121 13.66 -5.83 -11.17
CA TRP A 121 13.71 -6.14 -9.74
C TRP A 121 13.11 -7.51 -9.40
N GLU A 122 12.13 -7.98 -10.19
CA GLU A 122 11.51 -9.29 -10.05
C GLU A 122 12.45 -10.47 -10.32
N GLN A 123 13.61 -10.26 -10.94
CA GLN A 123 14.62 -11.30 -11.15
C GLN A 123 15.60 -11.38 -9.98
N HIS A 124 15.66 -10.35 -9.14
CA HIS A 124 16.49 -10.31 -7.95
C HIS A 124 15.89 -11.18 -6.85
N VAL A 125 16.71 -11.94 -6.10
CA VAL A 125 16.25 -12.86 -5.04
C VAL A 125 15.33 -12.16 -4.03
N GLU A 126 15.72 -10.97 -3.58
CA GLU A 126 14.89 -10.16 -2.67
C GLU A 126 13.61 -9.63 -3.32
N GLY A 127 13.67 -9.32 -4.62
CA GLY A 127 12.50 -8.84 -5.35
C GLY A 127 11.48 -9.94 -5.62
N GLN A 128 11.93 -11.17 -5.91
CA GLN A 128 11.06 -12.33 -6.06
C GLN A 128 10.24 -12.59 -4.81
N ARG A 129 10.88 -12.58 -3.63
CA ARG A 129 10.19 -12.74 -2.34
C ARG A 129 9.18 -11.63 -2.10
N LEU A 130 9.59 -10.38 -2.29
CA LEU A 130 8.70 -9.22 -2.14
C LEU A 130 7.50 -9.24 -3.10
N LYS A 131 7.71 -9.70 -4.33
CA LYS A 131 6.63 -9.88 -5.31
C LYS A 131 5.66 -10.95 -4.84
N GLN A 132 6.16 -12.11 -4.44
CA GLN A 132 5.33 -13.21 -3.96
C GLN A 132 4.51 -12.80 -2.72
N ASP A 133 5.16 -12.16 -1.74
CA ASP A 133 4.49 -11.65 -0.54
C ASP A 133 3.46 -10.56 -0.88
N GLY A 134 3.80 -9.66 -1.81
CA GLY A 134 2.90 -8.62 -2.31
C GLY A 134 1.67 -9.19 -3.01
N ASP A 135 1.84 -10.16 -3.90
CA ASP A 135 0.74 -10.81 -4.64
C ASP A 135 -0.18 -11.60 -3.68
N ASN A 136 0.43 -12.31 -2.72
CA ASN A 136 -0.31 -13.00 -1.65
C ASN A 136 -1.07 -12.04 -0.75
N PHE A 137 -0.52 -10.86 -0.45
CA PHE A 137 -1.22 -9.88 0.35
C PHE A 137 -2.34 -9.20 -0.45
N ARG A 138 -2.10 -8.92 -1.73
CA ARG A 138 -3.08 -8.32 -2.63
C ARG A 138 -4.32 -9.21 -2.81
N SER A 139 -4.13 -10.52 -2.90
CA SER A 139 -5.27 -11.46 -2.96
C SER A 139 -6.14 -11.40 -1.69
N LYS A 140 -5.53 -11.25 -0.51
CA LYS A 140 -6.24 -11.06 0.77
C LYS A 140 -6.96 -9.72 0.87
N LEU A 141 -6.47 -8.70 0.17
CA LEU A 141 -7.08 -7.36 0.09
C LEU A 141 -8.22 -7.29 -0.93
N ASN A 142 -8.58 -8.40 -1.60
CA ASN A 142 -9.66 -8.42 -2.57
C ASN A 142 -11.01 -8.10 -1.92
N THR A 143 -11.57 -6.95 -2.27
CA THR A 143 -12.86 -6.46 -1.74
C THR A 143 -14.06 -6.88 -2.57
N GLN A 144 -13.86 -7.56 -3.71
CA GLN A 144 -14.94 -7.97 -4.60
C GLN A 144 -15.99 -8.84 -3.90
N PRO A 145 -15.63 -9.84 -3.08
CA PRO A 145 -16.62 -10.65 -2.36
C PRO A 145 -17.48 -9.82 -1.39
N LEU A 146 -16.87 -8.85 -0.71
CA LEU A 146 -17.60 -7.96 0.22
C LEU A 146 -18.63 -7.10 -0.52
N PHE A 147 -18.28 -6.61 -1.70
CA PHE A 147 -19.19 -5.82 -2.53
C PHE A 147 -20.35 -6.65 -3.07
N GLU A 148 -20.07 -7.88 -3.52
CA GLU A 148 -21.09 -8.81 -4.01
C GLU A 148 -22.06 -9.24 -2.91
N GLU A 149 -21.54 -9.57 -1.73
CA GLU A 149 -22.37 -9.89 -0.55
C GLU A 149 -23.28 -8.71 -0.17
N TRP A 150 -22.73 -7.49 -0.15
CA TRP A 150 -23.51 -6.29 0.12
C TRP A 150 -24.62 -6.08 -0.91
N THR A 151 -24.29 -6.20 -2.20
CA THR A 151 -25.24 -6.03 -3.30
C THR A 151 -26.39 -7.04 -3.19
N LYS A 152 -26.06 -8.30 -2.91
CA LYS A 152 -27.05 -9.37 -2.67
C LYS A 152 -27.96 -9.03 -1.49
N ASN A 153 -27.40 -8.60 -0.36
CA ASN A 153 -28.17 -8.21 0.83
C ASN A 153 -29.10 -7.02 0.58
N VAL A 154 -28.63 -6.02 -0.18
CA VAL A 154 -29.43 -4.85 -0.56
C VAL A 154 -30.58 -5.26 -1.49
N GLN A 155 -30.32 -6.08 -2.50
CA GLN A 155 -31.36 -6.59 -3.40
C GLN A 155 -32.40 -7.42 -2.66
N GLN A 156 -32.01 -8.27 -1.72
CA GLN A 156 -32.94 -9.06 -0.90
C GLN A 156 -33.83 -8.20 0.00
N LYS A 157 -33.27 -7.16 0.64
CA LYS A 157 -34.00 -6.28 1.58
C LYS A 157 -34.86 -5.21 0.88
N ASN A 158 -34.46 -4.76 -0.30
CA ASN A 158 -35.16 -3.69 -1.01
C ASN A 158 -36.55 -4.09 -1.53
N HIS A 159 -36.89 -5.37 -1.62
CA HIS A 159 -38.26 -5.78 -1.94
C HIS A 159 -39.29 -5.41 -0.86
N GLY A 160 -38.87 -5.07 0.37
CA GLY A 160 -39.77 -4.71 1.48
C GLY A 160 -39.55 -3.33 2.11
N LEU A 161 -38.53 -2.57 1.69
CA LEU A 161 -38.10 -1.33 2.38
C LEU A 161 -38.11 -0.06 1.52
N THR A 162 -38.48 -0.14 0.24
CA THR A 162 -38.81 1.05 -0.57
C THR A 162 -40.25 1.54 -0.33
N GLY A 163 -40.92 1.03 0.72
CA GLY A 163 -42.39 1.11 0.85
C GLY A 163 -42.92 1.39 2.26
N LYS A 164 -42.16 2.00 3.17
CA LYS A 164 -42.74 2.61 4.38
C LYS A 164 -42.63 4.12 4.31
N ILE A 165 -43.58 4.72 3.58
CA ILE A 165 -43.68 6.15 3.34
C ILE A 165 -44.76 6.81 4.23
N PHE A 166 -45.62 6.03 4.90
CA PHE A 166 -46.55 6.55 5.92
C PHE A 166 -46.59 5.70 7.20
N ALA A 167 -46.72 6.42 8.32
CA ALA A 167 -46.74 5.95 9.70
C ALA A 167 -48.15 6.09 10.29
N THR A 168 -48.49 5.39 11.38
CA THR A 168 -48.77 6.02 12.69
C THR A 168 -49.32 5.03 13.74
N GLU A 169 -48.84 5.24 14.97
CA GLU A 169 -49.18 4.72 16.30
C GLU A 169 -49.23 3.20 16.55
N SER A 170 -48.24 2.73 17.31
CA SER A 170 -48.33 1.48 18.06
C SER A 170 -49.20 1.73 19.28
N THR A 171 -50.52 1.63 19.11
CA THR A 171 -51.47 1.76 20.22
C THR A 171 -51.26 0.61 21.19
N ARG A 172 -50.53 0.86 22.28
CA ARG A 172 -50.60 -0.01 23.47
C ARG A 172 -51.99 0.15 24.06
N THR A 173 -52.89 -0.77 23.74
CA THR A 173 -54.12 -0.97 24.49
C THR A 173 -53.76 -1.46 25.90
N LEU A 174 -53.57 -0.53 26.82
CA LEU A 174 -53.79 -0.78 28.24
C LEU A 174 -55.30 -0.95 28.42
N HIS A 175 -55.79 -2.19 28.30
CA HIS A 175 -57.07 -2.53 28.88
C HIS A 175 -56.91 -2.52 30.40
N GLY A 176 -57.21 -1.36 30.99
CA GLY A 176 -57.77 -1.32 32.33
C GLY A 176 -59.27 -1.56 32.23
N LEU A 177 -59.72 -2.66 32.82
CA LEU A 177 -60.88 -2.78 33.72
C LEU A 177 -60.80 -4.15 34.40
#